data_AF-A0A5B7BK14-F1
#
_entry.id   AF-A0A5B7BK14-F1
#
_cell.length_a   1.000
_cell.length_b   1.000
_cell.length_c   1.000
_cell.angle_alpha   90.00
_cell.angle_beta   90.00
_cell.angle_gamma   90.00
#
_symmetry.space_group_name_H-M   'P 1'
#
loop_
_entity.id
_entity.type
_entity.pdbx_description
1 polymer ?
#
loop_
_entity_poly.entity_id
_entity_poly.type
_entity_poly.pdbx_seq_one_letter_code
_entity_poly.pdbx_strand_id
1 'polypeptide(L)'
;TTLIKGLFLENKIAEAVELFTKLMRERVCEPNEVMYGTVVNGLCKIGYTSTAIGLLRTMEKGSCKPDTIVYSTIIDSLCKDKMVKDALDLLAEMIEKGIPPNVLTYS
;
A
#
# COMPACT_ATOMS: atom_id res chain seq x y z
N THR A 1 11.39 0.96 -9.39
CA THR A 1 10.12 1.67 -9.12
C THR A 1 9.56 2.37 -10.36
N THR A 2 10.39 2.97 -11.23
CA THR A 2 9.96 3.70 -12.44
C THR A 2 9.06 2.88 -13.37
N LEU A 3 9.39 1.61 -13.64
CA LEU A 3 8.60 0.73 -14.52
C LEU A 3 7.21 0.42 -13.93
N ILE A 4 7.16 0.01 -12.65
CA ILE A 4 5.89 -0.24 -11.93
C ILE A 4 5.03 1.02 -11.93
N LYS A 5 5.61 2.19 -11.64
CA LYS A 5 4.90 3.47 -11.67
C LYS A 5 4.31 3.75 -13.05
N GLY A 6 5.06 3.50 -14.12
CA GLY A 6 4.59 3.64 -15.50
C GLY A 6 3.37 2.76 -15.80
N LEU A 7 3.39 1.50 -15.38
CA LEU A 7 2.27 0.56 -15.57
C LEU A 7 0.99 1.03 -14.86
N PHE A 8 1.11 1.60 -13.65
CA PHE A 8 -0.05 2.21 -12.97
C PHE A 8 -0.57 3.45 -13.70
N LEU A 9 0.30 4.26 -14.31
CA LEU A 9 -0.12 5.43 -15.11
C LEU A 9 -0.83 5.04 -16.41
N GLU A 10 -0.49 3.88 -16.98
CA GLU A 10 -1.15 3.30 -18.16
C GLU A 10 -2.38 2.44 -17.81
N ASN A 11 -2.80 2.41 -16.54
CA ASN A 11 -3.89 1.56 -16.04
C ASN A 11 -3.68 0.04 -16.25
N LYS A 12 -2.43 -0.40 -16.37
CA LYS A 12 -2.02 -1.80 -16.55
C LYS A 12 -1.77 -2.47 -15.20
N ILE A 13 -2.84 -2.65 -14.43
CA ILE A 13 -2.75 -2.98 -12.99
C ILE A 13 -2.31 -4.42 -12.76
N ALA A 14 -2.87 -5.35 -13.55
CA ALA A 14 -2.47 -6.76 -13.49
C ALA A 14 -0.96 -6.91 -13.78
N GLU A 15 -0.46 -6.23 -14.82
CA GLU A 15 0.97 -6.26 -15.18
C GLU A 15 1.84 -5.64 -14.07
N ALA A 16 1.41 -4.53 -13.47
CA ALA A 16 2.15 -3.88 -12.39
C ALA A 16 2.29 -4.79 -11.15
N VAL A 17 1.19 -5.45 -10.75
CA VAL A 17 1.14 -6.35 -9.60
C VAL A 17 1.88 -7.66 -9.89
N GLU A 18 1.73 -8.21 -11.10
CA GLU A 18 2.45 -9.41 -11.52
C GLU A 18 3.96 -9.17 -11.58
N LEU A 19 4.38 -8.05 -12.17
CA LEU A 19 5.78 -7.66 -12.21
C LEU A 19 6.35 -7.51 -10.80
N PHE A 20 5.63 -6.81 -9.90
CA PHE A 20 6.03 -6.69 -8.51
C PHE A 20 6.19 -8.07 -7.86
N THR A 21 5.17 -8.93 -7.98
CA THR A 21 5.18 -10.29 -7.41
C THR A 21 6.33 -11.13 -7.96
N LYS A 22 6.62 -11.03 -9.26
CA LYS A 22 7.74 -11.72 -9.90
C LYS A 22 9.09 -11.25 -9.34
N LEU A 23 9.28 -9.93 -9.20
CA LEU A 23 10.51 -9.35 -8.63
C LEU A 23 10.74 -9.84 -7.19
N MET A 24 9.68 -9.92 -6.38
CA MET A 24 9.72 -10.46 -5.04
C MET A 24 10.12 -11.95 -5.03
N ARG A 25 9.45 -12.76 -5.85
CA ARG A 25 9.63 -14.23 -5.88
C ARG A 25 11.01 -14.64 -6.37
N GLU A 26 11.51 -13.96 -7.40
CA GLU A 26 12.80 -14.25 -8.01
C GLU A 26 13.97 -13.57 -7.27
N ARG A 27 13.68 -12.81 -6.19
CA ARG A 27 14.68 -12.04 -5.41
C ARG A 27 15.60 -11.19 -6.29
N VAL A 28 15.04 -10.65 -7.38
CA VAL A 28 15.79 -9.81 -8.33
C VAL A 28 16.23 -8.52 -7.64
N CYS A 29 15.41 -8.02 -6.72
CA CYS A 29 15.77 -6.90 -5.85
C CYS A 29 15.10 -7.04 -4.49
N GLU A 30 15.78 -6.57 -3.44
CA GLU A 30 15.15 -6.40 -2.13
C GLU A 30 14.14 -5.24 -2.22
N PRO A 31 12.87 -5.47 -1.86
CA PRO A 31 11.83 -4.46 -1.99
C PRO A 31 11.97 -3.50 -0.81
N ASN A 32 11.97 -2.21 -1.12
CA ASN A 32 12.04 -1.15 -0.13
C ASN A 32 10.71 -0.42 0.02
N GLU A 33 10.64 0.45 1.03
CA GLU A 33 9.46 1.24 1.38
C GLU A 33 8.89 2.01 0.17
N VAL A 34 9.77 2.58 -0.65
CA VAL A 34 9.38 3.33 -1.87
C VAL A 34 8.68 2.44 -2.89
N MET A 35 9.14 1.20 -3.05
CA MET A 35 8.55 0.26 -4.00
C MET A 35 7.16 -0.17 -3.55
N TYR A 36 7.01 -0.56 -2.29
CA TYR A 36 5.70 -0.88 -1.71
C TYR A 36 4.75 0.31 -1.75
N GLY A 37 5.20 1.49 -1.30
CA GLY A 37 4.39 2.70 -1.32
C GLY A 37 3.92 3.06 -2.74
N THR A 38 4.76 2.84 -3.76
CA THR A 38 4.35 3.05 -5.16
C THR A 38 3.21 2.13 -5.58
N VAL A 39 3.30 0.83 -5.25
CA VAL A 39 2.27 -0.16 -5.62
C VAL A 39 0.98 0.09 -4.82
N VAL A 40 1.09 0.31 -3.51
CA VAL A 40 -0.04 0.62 -2.62
C VAL A 40 -0.80 1.86 -3.12
N ASN A 41 -0.09 2.97 -3.35
CA ASN A 41 -0.70 4.20 -3.87
C ASN A 41 -1.34 4.00 -5.25
N GLY A 42 -0.70 3.21 -6.13
CA GLY A 42 -1.26 2.86 -7.43
C GLY A 42 -2.57 2.09 -7.32
N LEU A 43 -2.63 1.09 -6.44
CA LEU A 43 -3.83 0.27 -6.19
C LEU A 43 -4.96 1.11 -5.58
N CYS A 44 -4.66 1.90 -4.54
CA CYS A 44 -5.63 2.77 -3.87
C CYS A 44 -6.28 3.78 -4.83
N LYS A 45 -5.48 4.43 -5.70
CA LYS A 45 -6.00 5.40 -6.67
C LYS A 45 -7.01 4.82 -7.67
N ILE A 46 -7.05 3.51 -7.83
CA ILE A 46 -7.86 2.80 -8.82
C ILE A 46 -8.97 2.00 -8.10
N GLY A 47 -9.08 2.12 -6.78
CA GLY A 47 -10.10 1.44 -5.97
C GLY A 47 -9.78 -0.02 -5.63
N TYR A 48 -8.55 -0.48 -5.87
CA TYR A 48 -8.10 -1.83 -5.48
C TYR A 48 -7.60 -1.88 -4.02
N THR A 49 -8.37 -1.27 -3.12
CA THR A 49 -8.01 -1.07 -1.72
C THR A 49 -7.78 -2.39 -0.97
N SER A 50 -8.55 -3.44 -1.27
CA SER A 50 -8.35 -4.78 -0.69
C SER A 50 -6.99 -5.39 -1.03
N THR A 51 -6.52 -5.22 -2.26
CA THR A 51 -5.20 -5.69 -2.69
C THR A 51 -4.09 -4.90 -2.00
N ALA A 52 -4.29 -3.59 -1.80
CA ALA A 52 -3.36 -2.73 -1.07
C ALA A 52 -3.23 -3.17 0.40
N ILE A 53 -4.33 -3.55 1.07
CA ILE A 53 -4.30 -4.14 2.42
C ILE A 53 -3.51 -5.46 2.42
N GLY A 54 -3.68 -6.31 1.40
CA GLY A 54 -2.88 -7.54 1.28
C GLY A 54 -1.38 -7.27 1.21
N LEU A 55 -0.96 -6.22 0.51
CA LEU A 55 0.44 -5.79 0.48
C LEU A 55 0.91 -5.25 1.82
N LEU A 56 0.10 -4.46 2.53
CA LEU A 56 0.40 -4.03 3.90
C LEU A 56 0.68 -5.25 4.80
N ARG A 57 -0.18 -6.28 4.77
CA ARG A 57 0.05 -7.52 5.56
C ARG A 57 1.31 -8.27 5.14
N THR A 58 1.70 -8.18 3.87
CA THR A 58 2.94 -8.76 3.37
C THR A 58 4.16 -8.02 3.93
N MET A 59 4.12 -6.69 3.96
CA MET A 59 5.18 -5.87 4.57
C MET A 59 5.32 -6.16 6.07
N GLU A 60 4.21 -6.28 6.80
CA GLU A 60 4.22 -6.57 8.24
C GLU A 60 4.94 -7.88 8.58
N LYS A 61 4.79 -8.90 7.73
CA LYS A 61 5.46 -10.20 7.87
C LYS A 61 6.89 -10.20 7.34
N GLY A 62 7.24 -9.23 6.49
CA GLY A 62 8.53 -9.10 5.85
C GLY A 62 9.57 -8.34 6.69
N SER A 63 10.75 -8.19 6.08
CA SER A 63 11.86 -7.37 6.57
C SER A 63 11.61 -5.87 6.38
N CYS A 64 10.90 -5.48 5.32
CA CYS A 64 10.50 -4.09 5.05
C CYS A 64 9.18 -3.78 5.77
N LYS A 65 9.25 -3.04 6.87
CA LYS A 65 8.05 -2.66 7.64
C LYS A 65 7.26 -1.53 6.97
N PRO A 66 5.93 -1.53 7.10
CA PRO A 66 5.11 -0.41 6.64
C PRO A 66 5.35 0.83 7.51
N ASP A 67 5.32 2.00 6.87
CA ASP A 67 5.48 3.30 7.51
C ASP A 67 4.14 4.06 7.57
N THR A 68 4.17 5.26 8.14
CA THR A 68 3.01 6.16 8.20
C THR A 68 2.40 6.43 6.82
N ILE A 69 3.21 6.50 5.76
CA ILE A 69 2.74 6.80 4.40
C ILE A 69 1.88 5.65 3.87
N VAL A 70 2.33 4.40 4.02
CA VAL A 70 1.57 3.22 3.56
C VAL A 70 0.22 3.14 4.26
N TYR A 71 0.20 3.24 5.60
CA TYR A 71 -1.04 3.21 6.36
C TYR A 71 -1.99 4.35 5.96
N SER A 72 -1.48 5.58 5.93
CA SER A 72 -2.32 6.75 5.61
C SER A 72 -2.91 6.68 4.21
N THR A 73 -2.16 6.14 3.25
CA THR A 73 -2.65 5.96 1.86
C THR A 73 -3.82 4.99 1.80
N ILE A 74 -3.76 3.88 2.54
CA ILE A 74 -4.84 2.89 2.56
C ILE A 74 -6.06 3.42 3.32
N ILE A 75 -5.85 4.10 4.45
CA ILE A 75 -6.92 4.73 5.25
C ILE A 75 -7.68 5.76 4.41
N ASP A 76 -6.97 6.67 3.73
CA ASP A 76 -7.55 7.65 2.81
C ASP A 76 -8.37 6.98 1.69
N SER A 77 -7.85 5.89 1.11
CA SER A 77 -8.57 5.10 0.10
C SER A 77 -9.87 4.50 0.65
N LEU A 78 -9.84 3.91 1.85
CA LEU A 78 -11.03 3.35 2.50
C LEU A 78 -12.08 4.43 2.79
N CYS A 79 -11.65 5.62 3.23
CA CYS A 79 -12.54 6.77 3.42
C CYS A 79 -13.21 7.19 2.10
N LYS A 80 -12.44 7.28 1.00
CA LYS A 80 -12.95 7.60 -0.35
C LYS A 80 -13.91 6.54 -0.87
N ASP A 81 -13.68 5.28 -0.55
CA ASP A 81 -14.55 4.14 -0.88
C ASP A 81 -15.77 4.03 0.06
N LYS A 82 -15.96 4.98 0.99
CA LYS A 82 -17.01 4.99 2.03
C LYS A 82 -16.96 3.82 3.02
N MET A 83 -15.82 3.16 3.10
CA MET A 83 -15.52 2.06 4.04
C MET A 83 -14.97 2.62 5.36
N VAL A 84 -15.70 3.56 5.96
CA VAL A 84 -15.22 4.35 7.12
C VAL A 84 -14.90 3.48 8.34
N LYS A 85 -15.66 2.41 8.56
CA LYS A 85 -15.40 1.49 9.67
C LYS A 85 -14.03 0.82 9.51
N ASP A 86 -13.74 0.30 8.33
CA ASP A 86 -12.46 -0.36 8.05
C ASP A 86 -11.30 0.63 8.12
N ALA A 87 -11.53 1.90 7.73
CA ALA A 87 -10.55 2.97 7.87
C ALA A 87 -10.20 3.25 9.35
N LEU A 88 -11.22 3.31 10.22
CA LEU A 88 -11.03 3.51 11.66
C LEU A 88 -10.36 2.31 12.33
N ASP A 89 -10.74 1.09 11.96
CA ASP A 89 -10.12 -0.13 12.47
C ASP A 89 -8.62 -0.17 12.10
N LEU A 90 -8.29 0.22 10.86
CA LEU A 90 -6.90 0.29 10.41
C LEU A 90 -6.11 1.43 11.07
N LEU A 91 -6.75 2.56 11.37
CA LEU A 91 -6.17 3.65 12.16
C LEU A 91 -5.86 3.21 13.60
N ALA A 92 -6.78 2.50 14.25
CA ALA A 92 -6.56 1.97 15.59
C ALA A 92 -5.37 1.00 15.60
N GLU A 93 -5.30 0.09 14.63
CA GLU A 93 -4.19 -0.83 14.48
C GLU A 93 -2.83 -0.12 14.26
N MET A 94 -2.81 0.93 13.45
CA MET A 94 -1.63 1.77 13.23
C MET A 94 -1.10 2.36 14.54
N ILE A 95 -2.01 2.86 15.39
CA ILE A 95 -1.70 3.42 16.71
C ILE A 95 -1.20 2.34 17.66
N GLU A 96 -1.86 1.17 17.71
CA GLU A 96 -1.44 0.03 18.54
C GLU A 96 -0.02 -0.46 18.19
N LYS A 97 0.35 -0.33 16.92
CA LYS A 97 1.70 -0.65 16.42
C LYS A 97 2.73 0.45 16.69
N GLY A 98 2.34 1.55 17.34
CA GLY A 98 3.21 2.68 17.65
C GLY A 98 3.60 3.52 16.43
N ILE A 99 2.86 3.41 15.32
CA ILE A 99 3.10 4.19 14.10
C ILE A 99 2.25 5.45 14.22
N PRO A 100 2.85 6.66 14.28
CA PRO A 100 2.08 7.88 14.50
C PRO A 100 1.27 8.24 13.24
N PRO A 101 -0.05 8.50 13.37
CA PRO A 101 -0.85 9.03 12.28
C PRO A 101 -0.38 10.44 11.90
N ASN A 102 -0.52 10.81 10.64
CA ASN A 102 -0.17 12.14 10.13
C ASN A 102 -1.41 12.89 9.61
N VAL A 103 -1.20 14.09 9.06
CA VAL A 103 -2.30 14.92 8.53
C VAL A 103 -3.15 14.16 7.50
N LEU A 104 -2.55 13.35 6.62
CA LEU A 104 -3.27 12.53 5.64
C LEU A 104 -4.16 11.47 6.29
N THR A 105 -3.87 11.05 7.51
CA THR A 105 -4.71 10.08 8.24
C THR A 105 -6.03 10.69 8.75
N TYR A 106 -6.08 12.02 8.91
CA TYR A 106 -7.23 12.75 9.48
C TYR A 106 -7.93 13.69 8.50
N SER A 107 -7.45 13.78 7.24
CA SER A 107 -7.99 14.67 6.20
C SER A 107 -8.98 13.92 5.32
#